data_AF-A0A955UQP9-F1
#
_entry.id   AF-A0A955UQP9-F1
#
_cell.length_a   1.000
_cell.length_b   1.000
_cell.length_c   1.000
_cell.angle_alpha   90.00
_cell.angle_beta   90.00
_cell.angle_gamma   90.00
#
_symmetry.space_group_name_H-M   'P 1'
#
loop_
_entity.id
_entity.type
_entity.pdbx_description
1 polymer ?
#
loop_
_entity_poly.entity_id
_entity_poly.type
_entity_poly.pdbx_seq_one_letter_code
_entity_poly.pdbx_strand_id
1 'polypeptide(L)'
;IPRHASLRAAFRASLVTLLVLPTVSARALTADFEDLGLGVQATLNGATLAGGFTSGGIFFENVYTPAFDSFTGFAASTTTDAVTPGYGNQFSNVTGSGAGGSNGFGVFYYSGRVVLPTPTTVLGAAFTNTTYAALSMRDGDAFAKRFGGADGTEPDYFRLLIEGVDAAGLSTGRVELMLADYRFADDSLDYVLDAWAWV
;
A
#
# COMPACT_ATOMS: atom_id res chain seq x y z
N ILE A 1 39.07 14.18 -82.37
CA ILE A 1 38.98 12.76 -81.95
C ILE A 1 39.95 12.57 -80.78
N PRO A 2 39.55 12.10 -79.59
CA PRO A 2 38.51 12.58 -78.67
C PRO A 2 39.07 13.49 -77.54
N ARG A 3 38.19 14.21 -76.83
CA ARG A 3 38.49 15.04 -75.65
C ARG A 3 38.29 14.22 -74.37
N HIS A 4 39.28 14.17 -73.49
CA HIS A 4 39.16 13.58 -72.15
C HIS A 4 38.51 14.60 -71.19
N ALA A 5 37.30 14.31 -70.72
CA ALA A 5 36.64 15.04 -69.66
C ALA A 5 36.92 14.36 -68.32
N SER A 6 37.54 15.07 -67.37
CA SER A 6 37.76 14.60 -66.00
C SER A 6 36.50 14.82 -65.16
N LEU A 7 35.82 13.76 -64.74
CA LEU A 7 34.79 13.84 -63.71
C LEU A 7 35.46 13.96 -62.33
N ARG A 8 35.26 15.09 -61.65
CA ARG A 8 35.53 15.20 -60.21
C ARG A 8 34.25 14.82 -59.46
N ALA A 9 34.25 13.64 -58.83
CA ALA A 9 33.18 13.23 -57.93
C ALA A 9 33.28 14.03 -56.62
N ALA A 10 32.27 14.83 -56.30
CA ALA A 10 32.17 15.53 -55.03
C ALA A 10 31.55 14.58 -53.98
N PHE A 11 32.37 14.10 -53.04
CA PHE A 11 31.91 13.32 -51.89
C PHE A 11 31.29 14.28 -50.87
N ARG A 12 29.95 14.27 -50.74
CA ARG A 12 29.25 14.94 -49.64
C ARG A 12 29.26 13.99 -48.44
N ALA A 13 30.12 14.26 -47.47
CA ALA A 13 30.06 13.60 -46.17
C ALA A 13 28.86 14.18 -45.39
N SER A 14 27.77 13.42 -45.30
CA SER A 14 26.66 13.73 -44.40
C SER A 14 27.04 13.34 -42.98
N LEU A 15 27.28 14.33 -42.11
CA LEU A 15 27.50 14.12 -40.69
C LEU A 15 26.15 13.77 -40.03
N VAL A 16 25.98 12.51 -39.62
CA VAL A 16 24.84 12.08 -38.79
C VAL A 16 25.22 12.33 -37.34
N THR A 17 24.70 13.40 -36.75
CA THR A 17 24.85 13.67 -35.31
C THR A 17 23.89 12.75 -34.55
N LEU A 18 24.40 11.71 -33.91
CA LEU A 18 23.64 10.87 -33.00
C LEU A 18 23.38 11.64 -31.70
N LEU A 19 22.16 12.15 -31.54
CA LEU A 19 21.71 12.77 -30.29
C LEU A 19 21.50 11.67 -29.24
N VAL A 20 22.49 11.47 -28.37
CA VAL A 20 22.33 10.64 -27.18
C VAL A 20 21.62 11.47 -26.12
N LEU A 21 20.31 11.32 -26.00
CA LEU A 21 19.56 11.89 -24.89
C LEU A 21 19.90 11.11 -23.61
N PRO A 22 20.31 11.76 -22.51
CA PRO A 22 20.46 11.07 -21.25
C PRO A 22 19.08 10.53 -20.83
N THR A 23 18.97 9.21 -20.68
CA THR A 23 17.79 8.60 -20.07
C THR A 23 17.80 8.96 -18.60
N VAL A 24 17.01 9.96 -18.20
CA VAL A 24 16.68 10.18 -16.79
C VAL A 24 15.78 9.02 -16.39
N SER A 25 16.33 8.03 -15.69
CA SER A 25 15.51 7.03 -15.02
C SER A 25 14.76 7.75 -13.91
N ALA A 26 13.46 7.98 -14.10
CA ALA A 26 12.61 8.38 -12.99
C ALA A 26 12.67 7.27 -11.93
N ARG A 27 13.09 7.60 -10.70
CA ARG A 27 12.99 6.66 -9.59
C ARG A 27 11.52 6.55 -9.20
N ALA A 28 11.00 5.33 -9.16
CA ALA A 28 9.69 5.08 -8.57
C ALA A 28 9.74 5.45 -7.08
N LEU A 29 8.68 6.10 -6.59
CA LEU A 29 8.48 6.25 -5.15
C LEU A 29 8.03 4.90 -4.60
N THR A 30 8.65 4.43 -3.53
CA THR A 30 8.30 3.16 -2.88
C THR A 30 8.40 3.37 -1.39
N ALA A 31 7.26 3.27 -0.70
CA ALA A 31 7.19 3.29 0.76
C ALA A 31 7.24 1.84 1.26
N ASP A 32 8.41 1.41 1.70
CA ASP A 32 8.63 0.13 2.38
C ASP A 32 8.72 0.27 3.91
N PHE A 33 8.66 1.52 4.42
CA PHE A 33 8.69 1.90 5.84
C PHE A 33 10.04 1.67 6.54
N GLU A 34 11.06 1.15 5.85
CA GLU A 34 12.38 0.90 6.45
C GLU A 34 13.13 2.20 6.75
N ASP A 35 12.90 3.24 5.95
CA ASP A 35 13.51 4.57 6.12
C ASP A 35 13.08 5.30 7.39
N LEU A 36 12.02 4.81 8.05
CA LEU A 36 11.59 5.30 9.36
C LEU A 36 12.52 4.87 10.51
N GLY A 37 13.32 3.82 10.30
CA GLY A 37 14.29 3.34 11.29
C GLY A 37 13.65 2.87 12.61
N LEU A 38 12.42 2.33 12.55
CA LEU A 38 11.72 1.84 13.73
C LEU A 38 12.45 0.63 14.33
N GLY A 39 12.51 0.57 15.66
CA GLY A 39 13.02 -0.60 16.38
C GLY A 39 12.12 -1.82 16.21
N VAL A 40 12.53 -2.95 16.77
CA VAL A 40 11.72 -4.18 16.82
C VAL A 40 10.50 -3.97 17.74
N GLN A 41 9.31 -4.41 17.33
CA GLN A 41 8.06 -4.25 18.09
C GLN A 41 7.75 -2.78 18.43
N ALA A 42 8.01 -1.87 17.50
CA ALA A 42 7.81 -0.44 17.68
C ALA A 42 6.68 0.09 16.78
N THR A 43 6.09 1.21 17.19
CA THR A 43 5.03 1.89 16.44
C THR A 43 5.30 3.38 16.34
N LEU A 44 4.89 3.96 15.22
CA LEU A 44 4.75 5.40 15.02
C LEU A 44 3.27 5.68 14.76
N ASN A 45 2.51 5.85 15.83
CA ASN A 45 1.05 5.98 15.80
C ASN A 45 0.55 7.44 15.78
N GLY A 46 1.46 8.41 15.73
CA GLY A 46 1.14 9.84 15.75
C GLY A 46 1.20 10.52 17.12
N ALA A 47 1.61 9.81 18.18
CA ALA A 47 1.76 10.39 19.53
C ALA A 47 2.69 11.63 19.59
N THR A 48 3.56 11.82 18.59
CA THR A 48 4.39 13.01 18.43
C THR A 48 3.62 14.26 17.97
N LEU A 49 2.34 14.11 17.61
CA LEU A 49 1.47 15.16 17.08
C LEU A 49 1.98 15.80 15.79
N ALA A 50 2.79 15.07 15.01
CA ALA A 50 3.35 15.54 13.73
C ALA A 50 2.32 15.58 12.59
N GLY A 51 1.12 15.02 12.78
CA GLY A 51 0.07 14.96 11.75
C GLY A 51 0.27 13.88 10.68
N GLY A 52 1.34 13.08 10.79
CA GLY A 52 1.68 12.03 9.84
C GLY A 52 3.18 11.73 9.82
N PHE A 53 3.61 10.94 8.84
CA PHE A 53 5.01 10.60 8.60
C PHE A 53 5.26 10.39 7.10
N THR A 54 6.51 10.47 6.68
CA THR A 54 6.92 10.24 5.28
C THR A 54 7.75 8.97 5.20
N SER A 55 7.42 8.08 4.27
CA SER A 55 8.27 6.95 3.88
C SER A 55 8.38 6.92 2.37
N GLY A 56 9.59 6.71 1.84
CA GLY A 56 9.80 6.59 0.38
C GLY A 56 9.42 7.85 -0.41
N GLY A 57 9.38 9.02 0.25
CA GLY A 57 8.92 10.29 -0.32
C GLY A 57 7.40 10.46 -0.39
N ILE A 58 6.63 9.53 0.18
CA ILE A 58 5.17 9.54 0.25
C ILE A 58 4.74 9.88 1.67
N PHE A 59 3.81 10.83 1.82
CA PHE A 59 3.32 11.25 3.14
C PHE A 59 2.05 10.49 3.52
N PHE A 60 2.00 10.01 4.76
CA PHE A 60 0.88 9.26 5.34
C PHE A 60 0.27 10.08 6.47
N GLU A 61 -0.96 10.56 6.29
CA GLU A 61 -1.64 11.40 7.27
C GLU A 61 -2.04 10.62 8.52
N ASN A 62 -1.97 11.29 9.66
CA ASN A 62 -2.41 10.78 10.95
C ASN A 62 -3.02 11.90 11.79
N VAL A 63 -4.06 11.57 12.55
CA VAL A 63 -4.56 12.43 13.63
C VAL A 63 -4.56 11.65 14.93
N TYR A 64 -3.75 12.09 15.89
CA TYR A 64 -3.67 11.49 17.22
C TYR A 64 -4.57 12.23 18.21
N THR A 65 -5.30 11.49 19.04
CA THR A 65 -6.15 12.02 20.11
C THR A 65 -5.61 11.58 21.47
N PRO A 66 -4.78 12.39 22.15
CA PRO A 66 -4.14 12.02 23.42
C PRO A 66 -5.12 11.61 24.53
N ALA A 67 -6.31 12.19 24.55
CA ALA A 67 -7.33 11.89 25.57
C ALA A 67 -7.84 10.43 25.51
N PHE A 68 -7.67 9.76 24.37
CA PHE A 68 -8.14 8.39 24.14
C PHE A 68 -7.00 7.43 23.78
N ASP A 69 -5.76 7.92 23.77
CA ASP A 69 -4.59 7.16 23.32
C ASP A 69 -4.83 6.47 21.95
N SER A 70 -5.47 7.21 21.04
CA SER A 70 -5.97 6.69 19.77
C SER A 70 -5.54 7.55 18.60
N PHE A 71 -5.58 6.97 17.40
CA PHE A 71 -5.29 7.66 16.15
C PHE A 71 -6.39 7.43 15.13
N THR A 72 -6.47 8.28 14.11
CA THR A 72 -7.09 7.98 12.82
C THR A 72 -6.08 8.22 11.71
N GLY A 73 -6.26 7.56 10.58
CA GLY A 73 -5.35 7.62 9.44
C GLY A 73 -4.33 6.50 9.51
N PHE A 74 -3.06 6.84 9.38
CA PHE A 74 -1.98 5.86 9.25
C PHE A 74 -1.07 5.85 10.47
N ALA A 75 -0.66 4.67 10.90
CA ALA A 75 0.49 4.43 11.76
C ALA A 75 1.54 3.63 10.98
N ALA A 76 2.79 3.65 11.41
CA ALA A 76 3.78 2.66 11.00
C ALA A 76 4.06 1.70 12.15
N SER A 77 4.35 0.44 11.83
CA SER A 77 4.56 -0.62 12.81
C SER A 77 5.61 -1.62 12.35
N THR A 78 6.30 -2.22 13.32
CA THR A 78 7.17 -3.40 13.16
C THR A 78 6.74 -4.53 14.08
N THR A 79 5.52 -4.47 14.64
CA THR A 79 5.02 -5.51 15.52
C THR A 79 4.61 -6.75 14.73
N THR A 80 4.84 -7.93 15.31
CA THR A 80 4.72 -9.21 14.59
C THR A 80 3.81 -10.22 15.28
N ASP A 81 3.04 -9.78 16.27
CA ASP A 81 2.09 -10.66 16.97
C ASP A 81 0.91 -10.99 16.07
N ALA A 82 0.94 -12.17 15.46
CA ALA A 82 -0.11 -12.68 14.58
C ALA A 82 -1.15 -13.57 15.31
N VAL A 83 -1.10 -13.68 16.64
CA VAL A 83 -1.89 -14.69 17.37
C VAL A 83 -2.74 -14.13 18.51
N THR A 84 -2.38 -12.99 19.10
CA THR A 84 -3.13 -12.43 20.24
C THR A 84 -4.39 -11.70 19.75
N PRO A 85 -5.60 -12.09 20.21
CA PRO A 85 -6.84 -11.42 19.84
C PRO A 85 -7.05 -10.11 20.61
N GLY A 86 -7.89 -9.25 20.04
CA GLY A 86 -8.38 -8.02 20.68
C GLY A 86 -7.63 -6.74 20.34
N TYR A 87 -8.20 -5.62 20.79
CA TYR A 87 -7.74 -4.26 20.49
C TYR A 87 -6.26 -3.98 20.84
N GLY A 88 -5.73 -4.64 21.87
CA GLY A 88 -4.31 -4.51 22.24
C GLY A 88 -3.35 -4.88 21.10
N ASN A 89 -3.80 -5.67 20.11
CA ASN A 89 -3.01 -6.10 18.97
C ASN A 89 -3.34 -5.36 17.67
N GLN A 90 -3.83 -4.11 17.76
CA GLN A 90 -4.23 -3.30 16.60
C GLN A 90 -3.08 -2.92 15.65
N PHE A 91 -1.82 -3.03 16.09
CA PHE A 91 -0.65 -2.62 15.31
C PHE A 91 0.05 -3.77 14.58
N SER A 92 -0.34 -5.03 14.81
CA SER A 92 0.20 -6.18 14.10
C SER A 92 -0.66 -6.54 12.91
N ASN A 93 -0.06 -7.23 11.95
CA ASN A 93 -0.75 -7.81 10.81
C ASN A 93 -0.72 -9.35 10.87
N VAL A 94 -1.71 -9.98 10.26
CA VAL A 94 -1.94 -11.43 10.34
C VAL A 94 -0.80 -12.27 9.75
N THR A 95 0.05 -11.68 8.91
CA THR A 95 1.20 -12.38 8.31
C THR A 95 2.41 -12.45 9.24
N GLY A 96 2.46 -11.60 10.27
CA GLY A 96 3.59 -11.51 11.20
C GLY A 96 4.84 -10.81 10.66
N SER A 97 4.81 -10.22 9.47
CA SER A 97 5.91 -9.42 8.92
C SER A 97 5.43 -8.35 7.93
N GLY A 98 6.32 -7.44 7.52
CA GLY A 98 6.03 -6.52 6.41
C GLY A 98 6.00 -7.23 5.06
N ALA A 99 5.38 -6.58 4.07
CA ALA A 99 5.34 -7.09 2.70
C ALA A 99 6.75 -7.16 2.09
N GLY A 100 7.00 -8.16 1.23
CA GLY A 100 8.29 -8.30 0.54
C GLY A 100 9.49 -8.54 1.46
N GLY A 101 9.27 -8.91 2.72
CA GLY A 101 10.33 -9.09 3.72
C GLY A 101 10.76 -7.81 4.43
N SER A 102 10.01 -6.71 4.27
CA SER A 102 10.21 -5.49 5.05
C SER A 102 9.99 -5.77 6.55
N ASN A 103 10.73 -5.07 7.41
CA ASN A 103 10.49 -5.07 8.85
C ASN A 103 9.29 -4.18 9.20
N GLY A 104 9.11 -3.08 8.46
CA GLY A 104 8.05 -2.10 8.65
C GLY A 104 6.83 -2.30 7.74
N PHE A 105 5.70 -1.79 8.20
CA PHE A 105 4.47 -1.68 7.40
C PHE A 105 3.58 -0.55 7.92
N GLY A 106 2.67 -0.09 7.07
CA GLY A 106 1.61 0.85 7.45
C GLY A 106 0.40 0.14 8.06
N VAL A 107 -0.23 0.76 9.06
CA VAL A 107 -1.52 0.35 9.64
C VAL A 107 -2.51 1.48 9.41
N PHE A 108 -3.66 1.19 8.78
CA PHE A 108 -4.70 2.17 8.53
C PHE A 108 -5.88 1.99 9.48
N TYR A 109 -6.42 3.10 10.00
CA TYR A 109 -7.64 3.09 10.80
C TYR A 109 -8.55 4.27 10.47
N TYR A 110 -9.82 3.94 10.22
CA TYR A 110 -10.96 4.86 10.03
C TYR A 110 -10.86 5.79 8.81
N SER A 111 -9.97 6.78 8.82
CA SER A 111 -9.88 7.81 7.78
C SER A 111 -8.52 8.48 7.74
N GLY A 112 -7.96 8.67 6.55
CA GLY A 112 -6.71 9.41 6.31
C GLY A 112 -6.31 9.31 4.85
N ARG A 113 -5.37 10.15 4.42
CA ARG A 113 -4.87 10.15 3.04
C ARG A 113 -3.40 9.75 2.97
N VAL A 114 -3.08 9.10 1.86
CA VAL A 114 -1.71 8.97 1.37
C VAL A 114 -1.48 10.08 0.35
N VAL A 115 -0.55 10.98 0.63
CA VAL A 115 -0.29 12.18 -0.17
C VAL A 115 1.02 11.99 -0.95
N LEU A 116 0.89 11.99 -2.28
CA LEU A 116 2.00 11.89 -3.21
C LEU A 116 2.61 13.30 -3.43
N PRO A 117 3.93 13.43 -3.57
CA PRO A 117 4.58 14.75 -3.69
C PRO A 117 4.24 15.47 -5.00
N THR A 118 3.86 14.70 -6.03
CA THR A 118 3.34 15.21 -7.31
C THR A 118 2.25 14.26 -7.83
N PRO A 119 1.32 14.71 -8.67
CA PRO A 119 0.34 13.83 -9.32
C PRO A 119 1.05 12.66 -10.02
N THR A 120 0.79 11.45 -9.54
CA THR A 120 1.49 10.24 -9.98
C THR A 120 0.49 9.11 -10.12
N THR A 121 0.62 8.31 -11.18
CA THR A 121 -0.12 7.05 -11.30
C THR A 121 0.46 6.05 -10.30
N VAL A 122 -0.36 5.61 -9.35
CA VAL A 122 0.01 4.57 -8.38
C VAL A 122 -0.03 3.21 -9.09
N LEU A 123 1.09 2.49 -9.07
CA LEU A 123 1.18 1.16 -9.68
C LEU A 123 0.50 0.07 -8.84
N GLY A 124 0.43 0.29 -7.53
CA GLY A 124 -0.22 -0.61 -6.60
C GLY A 124 0.37 -0.54 -5.20
N ALA A 125 -0.18 -1.36 -4.32
CA ALA A 125 0.35 -1.59 -2.98
C ALA A 125 -0.08 -2.98 -2.47
N ALA A 126 0.68 -3.49 -1.50
CA ALA A 126 0.34 -4.74 -0.82
C ALA A 126 -0.55 -4.46 0.40
N PHE A 127 -1.62 -5.23 0.56
CA PHE A 127 -2.57 -5.13 1.66
C PHE A 127 -2.81 -6.50 2.32
N THR A 128 -3.11 -6.48 3.60
CA THR A 128 -3.53 -7.65 4.39
C THR A 128 -4.36 -7.18 5.58
N ASN A 129 -4.96 -8.11 6.32
CA ASN A 129 -5.68 -7.77 7.54
C ASN A 129 -4.73 -7.45 8.71
N THR A 130 -5.16 -6.54 9.59
CA THR A 130 -4.56 -6.50 10.94
C THR A 130 -4.87 -7.80 11.67
N THR A 131 -3.99 -8.21 12.59
CA THR A 131 -4.21 -9.43 13.39
C THR A 131 -5.55 -9.35 14.12
N TYR A 132 -5.85 -8.19 14.70
CA TYR A 132 -7.11 -7.98 15.41
C TYR A 132 -8.33 -8.21 14.50
N ALA A 133 -8.37 -7.61 13.31
CA ALA A 133 -9.50 -7.79 12.39
C ALA A 133 -9.62 -9.24 11.92
N ALA A 134 -8.51 -9.88 11.56
CA ALA A 134 -8.50 -11.27 11.10
C ALA A 134 -9.05 -12.24 12.17
N LEU A 135 -8.59 -12.10 13.42
CA LEU A 135 -9.03 -12.94 14.53
C LEU A 135 -10.48 -12.65 14.94
N SER A 136 -10.91 -11.39 14.91
CA SER A 136 -12.31 -11.01 15.16
C SER A 136 -13.25 -11.64 14.12
N MET A 137 -12.89 -11.59 12.83
CA MET A 137 -13.68 -12.26 11.79
C MET A 137 -13.70 -13.78 11.96
N ARG A 138 -12.57 -14.40 12.31
CA ARG A 138 -12.47 -15.87 12.47
C ARG A 138 -13.23 -16.39 13.70
N ASP A 139 -13.03 -15.77 14.85
CA ASP A 139 -13.45 -16.31 16.15
C ASP A 139 -14.61 -15.55 16.78
N GLY A 140 -14.87 -14.32 16.31
CA GLY A 140 -15.71 -13.36 17.01
C GLY A 140 -14.99 -12.74 18.21
N ASP A 141 -15.61 -11.70 18.78
CA ASP A 141 -15.17 -11.07 20.01
C ASP A 141 -16.36 -10.47 20.79
N ALA A 142 -16.08 -9.62 21.78
CA ALA A 142 -17.11 -9.00 22.60
C ALA A 142 -18.00 -7.97 21.84
N PHE A 143 -17.59 -7.57 20.63
CA PHE A 143 -18.24 -6.53 19.83
C PHE A 143 -18.79 -7.05 18.50
N ALA A 144 -18.19 -8.10 17.93
CA ALA A 144 -18.59 -8.70 16.67
C ALA A 144 -18.79 -10.22 16.79
N LYS A 145 -19.81 -10.74 16.11
CA LYS A 145 -19.90 -12.17 15.85
C LYS A 145 -18.75 -12.59 14.92
N ARG A 146 -18.39 -13.88 14.96
CA ARG A 146 -17.56 -14.45 13.90
C ARG A 146 -18.29 -14.41 12.55
N PHE A 147 -17.53 -14.30 11.47
CA PHE A 147 -18.05 -14.43 10.12
C PHE A 147 -18.55 -15.85 9.86
N GLY A 148 -19.57 -15.97 8.99
CA GLY A 148 -20.28 -17.24 8.79
C GLY A 148 -21.30 -17.54 9.89
N GLY A 149 -21.37 -16.74 10.96
CA GLY A 149 -22.31 -16.98 12.06
C GLY A 149 -22.04 -18.29 12.81
N ALA A 150 -23.04 -18.79 13.53
CA ALA A 150 -22.87 -19.92 14.47
C ALA A 150 -22.67 -21.28 13.79
N ASP A 151 -23.00 -21.43 12.50
CA ASP A 151 -22.84 -22.66 11.72
C ASP A 151 -21.90 -22.52 10.52
N GLY A 152 -21.43 -21.30 10.21
CA GLY A 152 -20.51 -21.04 9.11
C GLY A 152 -21.19 -20.63 7.80
N THR A 153 -22.52 -20.52 7.77
CA THR A 153 -23.29 -20.32 6.53
C THR A 153 -23.79 -18.89 6.31
N GLU A 154 -23.62 -18.00 7.30
CA GLU A 154 -24.12 -16.63 7.18
C GLU A 154 -23.22 -15.78 6.26
N PRO A 155 -23.79 -15.10 5.25
CA PRO A 155 -22.99 -14.31 4.33
C PRO A 155 -22.46 -13.04 5.00
N ASP A 156 -21.14 -12.99 5.15
CA ASP A 156 -20.40 -11.84 5.65
C ASP A 156 -19.28 -11.45 4.66
N TYR A 157 -18.80 -10.21 4.73
CA TYR A 157 -17.62 -9.79 3.97
C TYR A 157 -16.93 -8.61 4.63
N PHE A 158 -15.64 -8.47 4.36
CA PHE A 158 -14.87 -7.30 4.75
C PHE A 158 -14.06 -6.84 3.54
N ARG A 159 -14.16 -5.56 3.18
CA ARG A 159 -13.53 -5.03 1.97
C ARG A 159 -12.80 -3.74 2.21
N LEU A 160 -11.73 -3.53 1.44
CA LEU A 160 -11.01 -2.29 1.31
C LEU A 160 -11.38 -1.64 -0.03
N LEU A 161 -11.77 -0.37 0.05
CA LEU A 161 -11.96 0.50 -1.12
C LEU A 161 -10.82 1.49 -1.18
N ILE A 162 -10.06 1.47 -2.27
CA ILE A 162 -8.92 2.35 -2.52
C ILE A 162 -9.36 3.34 -3.59
N GLU A 163 -9.40 4.61 -3.23
CA GLU A 163 -9.83 5.69 -4.12
C GLU A 163 -8.68 6.64 -4.41
N GLY A 164 -8.35 6.80 -5.69
CA GLY A 164 -7.45 7.84 -6.14
C GLY A 164 -8.21 9.16 -6.26
N VAL A 165 -7.64 10.25 -5.77
CA VAL A 165 -8.23 11.59 -5.90
C VAL A 165 -7.24 12.58 -6.51
N ASP A 166 -7.75 13.55 -7.27
CA ASP A 166 -6.95 14.64 -7.82
C ASP A 166 -6.75 15.79 -6.81
N ALA A 167 -6.06 16.86 -7.23
CA ALA A 167 -5.79 18.03 -6.41
C ALA A 167 -7.07 18.81 -6.01
N ALA A 168 -8.17 18.65 -6.74
CA ALA A 168 -9.47 19.22 -6.41
C ALA A 168 -10.28 18.29 -5.48
N GLY A 169 -9.75 17.12 -5.13
CA GLY A 169 -10.42 16.10 -4.32
C GLY A 169 -11.44 15.29 -5.09
N LEU A 170 -11.43 15.34 -6.43
CA LEU A 170 -12.32 14.57 -7.27
C LEU A 170 -11.76 13.16 -7.48
N SER A 171 -12.65 12.18 -7.48
CA SER A 171 -12.30 10.78 -7.75
C SER A 171 -11.71 10.63 -9.15
N THR A 172 -10.61 9.89 -9.24
CA THR A 172 -9.94 9.51 -10.50
C THR A 172 -10.09 8.03 -10.82
N GLY A 173 -10.67 7.26 -9.89
CA GLY A 173 -10.83 5.82 -10.00
C GLY A 173 -10.87 5.16 -8.63
N ARG A 174 -11.45 3.96 -8.60
CA ARG A 174 -11.53 3.14 -7.40
C ARG A 174 -11.15 1.70 -7.72
N VAL A 175 -10.43 1.07 -6.79
CA VAL A 175 -10.16 -0.36 -6.79
C VAL A 175 -10.68 -0.95 -5.48
N GLU A 176 -11.16 -2.18 -5.54
CA GLU A 176 -11.71 -2.90 -4.41
C GLU A 176 -10.89 -4.17 -4.16
N LEU A 177 -10.65 -4.47 -2.88
CA LEU A 177 -10.06 -5.71 -2.41
C LEU A 177 -10.96 -6.32 -1.34
N MET A 178 -11.31 -7.60 -1.50
CA MET A 178 -11.92 -8.39 -0.43
C MET A 178 -10.84 -8.83 0.56
N LEU A 179 -10.95 -8.37 1.80
CA LEU A 179 -10.14 -8.80 2.94
C LEU A 179 -10.75 -10.02 3.65
N ALA A 180 -12.04 -10.26 3.46
CA ALA A 180 -12.72 -11.51 3.75
C ALA A 180 -13.99 -11.61 2.90
N ASP A 181 -14.36 -12.83 2.48
CA ASP A 181 -15.60 -13.07 1.73
C ASP A 181 -16.19 -14.43 2.11
N TYR A 182 -17.37 -14.40 2.71
CA TYR A 182 -18.16 -15.56 3.17
C TYR A 182 -19.48 -15.65 2.41
N ARG A 183 -19.56 -15.07 1.21
CA ARG A 183 -20.80 -14.99 0.42
C ARG A 183 -20.92 -16.11 -0.61
N PHE A 184 -20.01 -17.08 -0.59
CA PHE A 184 -20.04 -18.18 -1.53
C PHE A 184 -21.22 -19.10 -1.24
N ALA A 185 -21.74 -19.78 -2.28
CA ALA A 185 -22.76 -20.81 -2.08
C ALA A 185 -22.16 -22.14 -1.57
N ASP A 186 -20.85 -22.29 -1.73
CA ASP A 186 -20.04 -23.37 -1.18
C ASP A 186 -19.12 -22.75 -0.14
N ASP A 187 -19.49 -22.87 1.13
CA ASP A 187 -18.80 -22.26 2.27
C ASP A 187 -17.33 -22.74 2.40
N SER A 188 -16.93 -23.81 1.69
CA SER A 188 -15.53 -24.22 1.63
C SER A 188 -14.63 -23.24 0.86
N LEU A 189 -15.23 -22.29 0.14
CA LEU A 189 -14.55 -21.20 -0.56
C LEU A 189 -14.42 -19.93 0.30
N ASP A 190 -15.06 -19.89 1.47
CA ASP A 190 -15.01 -18.75 2.37
C ASP A 190 -13.59 -18.51 2.86
N TYR A 191 -13.22 -17.24 2.99
CA TYR A 191 -11.86 -16.89 3.41
C TYR A 191 -11.78 -15.59 4.18
N VAL A 192 -10.76 -15.54 5.05
CA VAL A 192 -10.15 -14.31 5.57
C VAL A 192 -8.77 -14.20 4.94
N LEU A 193 -8.46 -13.07 4.31
CA LEU A 193 -7.16 -12.85 3.69
C LEU A 193 -6.07 -12.81 4.77
N ASP A 194 -5.17 -13.79 4.74
CA ASP A 194 -4.08 -13.99 5.70
C ASP A 194 -2.68 -13.86 5.09
N ALA A 195 -2.62 -13.36 3.85
CA ALA A 195 -1.39 -13.10 3.11
C ALA A 195 -1.39 -11.66 2.57
N TRP A 196 -0.22 -11.18 2.14
CA TRP A 196 -0.11 -9.91 1.43
C TRP A 196 -0.63 -10.05 0.00
N ALA A 197 -1.67 -9.29 -0.33
CA ALA A 197 -2.22 -9.19 -1.69
C ALA A 197 -1.79 -7.88 -2.35
N TRP A 198 -1.15 -7.97 -3.52
CA TRP A 198 -0.85 -6.80 -4.35
C TRP A 198 -2.09 -6.40 -5.15
N VAL A 199 -2.43 -5.12 -5.09
CA VAL A 199 -3.54 -4.49 -5.81
C VAL A 199 -3.02 -3.36 -6.65
#